data_AF-A0A7J4FK02-F1
#
_entry.id   AF-A0A7J4FK02-F1
#
_cell.length_a   1.000
_cell.length_b   1.000
_cell.length_c   1.000
_cell.angle_alpha   90.00
_cell.angle_beta   90.00
_cell.angle_gamma   90.00
#
_symmetry.space_group_name_H-M   'P 1'
#
loop_
_entity.id
_entity.type
_entity.pdbx_description
1 polymer ?
#
loop_
_entity_poly.entity_id
_entity_poly.type
_entity_poly.pdbx_seq_one_letter_code
_entity_poly.pdbx_strand_id
1 'polypeptide(L)'
;MSKNGFMEFLESEAKKKPLKVEGRVNKKEVLKEAKLLANRITEEDVELIRNLWEDRDYDVIAIVLRKYGLEFKGIVYTEKLIKEFLRIVKKPEDS
;
A
#
# COMPACT_ATOMS: atom_id res chain seq x y z
N MET A 1 -25.34 -20.27 -3.61
CA MET A 1 -26.23 -19.10 -3.49
C MET A 1 -26.13 -18.32 -4.80
N SER A 2 -27.26 -18.02 -5.46
CA SER A 2 -27.27 -17.18 -6.67
C SER A 2 -26.75 -15.80 -6.29
N LYS A 3 -25.78 -15.26 -7.04
CA LYS A 3 -25.41 -13.85 -6.90
C LYS A 3 -26.65 -13.04 -7.27
N ASN A 4 -27.17 -12.23 -6.34
CA ASN A 4 -28.28 -11.33 -6.62
C ASN A 4 -27.87 -10.41 -7.78
N GLY A 5 -28.76 -10.13 -8.73
CA GLY A 5 -28.45 -9.30 -9.92
C GLY A 5 -27.91 -7.91 -9.60
N PHE A 6 -28.16 -7.42 -8.39
CA PHE A 6 -27.52 -6.21 -7.85
C PHE A 6 -26.00 -6.34 -7.73
N MET A 7 -25.49 -7.51 -7.32
CA MET A 7 -24.05 -7.80 -7.18
C MET A 7 -23.37 -7.85 -8.54
N GLU A 8 -24.01 -8.45 -9.55
CA GLU A 8 -23.51 -8.48 -10.93
C GLU A 8 -23.49 -7.09 -11.56
N PHE A 9 -24.52 -6.27 -11.29
CA PHE A 9 -24.56 -4.87 -11.68
C PHE A 9 -23.40 -4.08 -11.06
N LEU A 10 -23.16 -4.21 -9.76
CA LEU A 10 -22.04 -3.55 -9.08
C LEU A 10 -20.67 -4.01 -9.62
N GLU A 11 -20.49 -5.32 -9.87
CA GLU A 11 -19.26 -5.85 -10.47
C GLU A 11 -19.05 -5.35 -11.91
N SER A 12 -20.12 -5.25 -12.71
CA SER A 12 -20.09 -4.69 -14.07
C SER A 12 -19.76 -3.19 -14.05
N GLU A 13 -20.41 -2.41 -13.19
CA GLU A 13 -20.14 -0.99 -13.07
C GLU A 13 -18.72 -0.73 -12.55
N ALA A 14 -18.23 -1.56 -11.61
CA ALA A 14 -16.85 -1.51 -11.14
C ALA A 14 -15.82 -1.91 -12.22
N LYS A 15 -16.16 -2.81 -13.16
CA LYS A 15 -15.30 -3.12 -14.32
C LYS A 15 -15.30 -2.00 -15.37
N LYS A 16 -16.47 -1.40 -15.63
CA LYS A 16 -16.63 -0.30 -16.61
C LYS A 16 -16.02 1.01 -16.13
N LYS A 17 -16.18 1.30 -14.84
CA LYS A 17 -15.61 2.44 -14.13
C LYS A 17 -15.05 1.90 -12.82
N PRO A 18 -13.80 1.40 -12.80
CA PRO A 18 -13.16 1.13 -11.53
C PRO A 18 -13.31 2.38 -10.71
N LEU A 19 -13.84 2.25 -9.48
CA LEU A 19 -13.92 3.35 -8.52
C LEU A 19 -12.49 3.82 -8.30
N LYS A 20 -12.04 4.70 -9.18
CA LYS A 20 -10.84 5.47 -9.07
C LYS A 20 -11.18 6.44 -7.97
N VAL A 21 -11.00 6.00 -6.73
CA VAL A 21 -10.71 6.91 -5.63
C VAL A 21 -9.32 7.49 -5.93
N GLU A 22 -9.22 8.23 -7.04
CA GLU A 22 -8.11 9.10 -7.35
C GLU A 22 -8.28 10.35 -6.47
N GLY A 23 -8.21 10.14 -5.15
CA GLY A 23 -7.54 11.13 -4.32
C GLY A 23 -6.18 11.34 -4.98
N ARG A 24 -5.86 12.56 -5.37
CA ARG A 24 -4.59 12.89 -6.03
C ARG A 24 -3.45 12.58 -5.07
N VAL A 25 -3.02 11.33 -5.01
CA VAL A 25 -1.87 10.93 -4.21
C VAL A 25 -0.64 11.58 -4.84
N ASN A 26 0.01 12.44 -4.08
CA ASN A 26 1.21 13.13 -4.50
C ASN A 26 2.36 12.12 -4.63
N LYS A 27 2.70 11.73 -5.86
CA LYS A 27 3.76 10.75 -6.14
C LYS A 27 5.12 11.16 -5.57
N LYS A 28 5.44 12.45 -5.53
CA LYS A 28 6.73 12.95 -4.99
C LYS A 28 6.80 12.74 -3.49
N GLU A 29 5.70 12.99 -2.80
CA GLU A 29 5.58 12.78 -1.36
C GLU A 29 5.70 11.30 -1.00
N VAL A 30 4.96 10.43 -1.70
CA VAL A 30 5.04 8.96 -1.54
C VAL A 30 6.48 8.47 -1.69
N LEU A 31 7.18 8.91 -2.75
CA LEU A 31 8.55 8.49 -3.00
C LEU A 31 9.51 9.00 -1.90
N LYS A 32 9.30 10.23 -1.42
CA LYS A 32 10.10 10.79 -0.32
C LYS A 32 9.92 9.98 0.96
N GLU A 33 8.68 9.68 1.32
CA GLU A 33 8.37 8.86 2.51
C GLU A 33 8.86 7.43 2.37
N ALA A 34 8.72 6.81 1.19
CA ALA A 34 9.23 5.47 0.93
C ALA A 34 10.75 5.39 1.10
N LYS A 35 11.50 6.40 0.62
CA LYS A 35 12.95 6.49 0.83
C LYS A 35 13.32 6.70 2.29
N LEU A 36 12.59 7.57 2.99
CA LEU A 36 12.80 7.80 4.43
C LEU A 36 12.58 6.52 5.24
N LEU A 37 11.53 5.76 4.89
CA LEU A 37 11.25 4.46 5.49
C LEU A 37 12.38 3.47 5.20
N ALA A 38 12.75 3.29 3.94
CA ALA A 38 13.82 2.37 3.52
C ALA A 38 15.16 2.63 4.21
N ASN A 39 15.48 3.89 4.51
CA ASN A 39 16.73 4.25 5.18
C ASN A 39 16.72 4.00 6.70
N ARG A 40 15.54 3.84 7.32
CA ARG A 40 15.38 3.79 8.79
C ARG A 40 14.82 2.47 9.30
N ILE A 41 14.11 1.75 8.45
CA ILE A 41 13.42 0.52 8.82
C ILE A 41 14.42 -0.59 9.16
N THR A 42 14.09 -1.40 10.17
CA THR A 42 14.85 -2.59 10.53
C THR A 42 14.46 -3.75 9.62
N GLU A 43 15.35 -4.72 9.43
CA GLU A 43 15.07 -5.92 8.63
C GLU A 43 13.84 -6.69 9.16
N GLU A 44 13.71 -6.81 10.48
CA GLU A 44 12.55 -7.42 11.15
C GLU A 44 11.22 -6.73 10.76
N ASP A 45 11.18 -5.40 10.78
CA ASP A 45 9.98 -4.66 10.39
C ASP A 45 9.75 -4.72 8.86
N VAL A 46 10.79 -4.91 8.04
CA VAL A 46 10.63 -5.15 6.59
C VAL A 46 9.90 -6.48 6.35
N GLU A 47 10.34 -7.55 7.02
CA GLU A 47 9.69 -8.86 6.92
C GLU A 47 8.24 -8.81 7.43
N LEU A 48 8.01 -8.12 8.55
CA LEU A 48 6.68 -7.91 9.09
C LEU A 48 5.77 -7.19 8.07
N ILE A 49 6.23 -6.09 7.46
CA ILE A 49 5.46 -5.39 6.43
C ILE A 49 5.18 -6.28 5.22
N ARG A 50 6.12 -7.14 4.79
CA ARG A 50 5.89 -8.06 3.67
C ARG A 50 4.76 -9.05 3.97
N ASN A 51 4.79 -9.68 5.15
CA ASN A 51 3.77 -10.63 5.56
C ASN A 51 2.39 -9.96 5.66
N LEU A 52 2.31 -8.82 6.35
CA LEU A 52 1.06 -8.07 6.49
C LEU A 52 0.53 -7.54 5.16
N TRP A 53 1.42 -7.24 4.20
CA TRP A 53 1.04 -6.79 2.87
C TRP A 53 0.39 -7.90 2.03
N GLU A 54 0.84 -9.15 2.17
CA GLU A 54 0.20 -10.31 1.53
C GLU A 54 -1.21 -10.54 2.09
N ASP A 55 -1.35 -10.41 3.42
CA ASP A 55 -2.64 -10.54 4.13
C ASP A 55 -3.55 -9.31 3.99
N ARG A 56 -3.05 -8.22 3.39
CA ARG A 56 -3.73 -6.92 3.26
C ARG A 56 -4.19 -6.32 4.59
N ASP A 57 -3.43 -6.54 5.66
CA ASP A 57 -3.73 -5.98 6.99
C ASP A 57 -3.21 -4.54 7.10
N TYR A 58 -3.99 -3.60 6.55
CA TYR A 58 -3.61 -2.19 6.51
C TYR A 58 -3.58 -1.51 7.87
N ASP A 59 -4.33 -2.02 8.86
CA ASP A 59 -4.40 -1.45 10.19
C ASP A 59 -3.08 -1.68 10.93
N VAL A 60 -2.58 -2.92 10.90
CA VAL A 60 -1.29 -3.25 11.51
C VAL A 60 -0.14 -2.60 10.74
N ILE A 61 -0.20 -2.55 9.40
CA ILE A 61 0.77 -1.81 8.59
C ILE A 61 0.84 -0.35 9.03
N ALA A 62 -0.31 0.31 9.24
CA ALA A 62 -0.33 1.71 9.68
C ALA A 62 0.33 1.89 11.06
N ILE A 63 0.15 0.94 11.99
CA ILE A 63 0.81 0.96 13.30
C ILE A 63 2.33 0.85 13.15
N VAL A 64 2.82 -0.05 12.30
CA VAL A 64 4.27 -0.20 12.04
C VAL A 64 4.82 1.09 11.43
N LEU A 65 4.15 1.65 10.41
CA LEU A 65 4.58 2.89 9.75
C LEU A 65 4.66 4.09 10.72
N ARG A 66 3.77 4.17 11.72
CA ARG A 66 3.81 5.22 12.75
C ARG A 66 5.08 5.20 13.57
N LYS A 67 5.68 4.03 13.82
CA LYS A 67 6.99 3.93 14.52
C LYS A 67 8.08 4.73 13.81
N TYR A 68 7.96 4.86 12.48
CA TYR A 68 8.89 5.58 11.61
C TYR A 68 8.48 7.03 11.33
N GLY A 69 7.45 7.53 12.02
CA GLY A 69 6.94 8.89 11.86
C GLY A 69 6.10 9.11 10.60
N LEU A 70 5.54 8.05 10.02
CA LEU A 70 4.66 8.13 8.86
C LEU A 70 3.19 8.12 9.31
N GLU A 71 2.46 9.16 8.92
CA GLU A 71 1.03 9.28 9.21
C GLU A 71 0.18 8.48 8.22
N PHE A 72 -0.91 7.91 8.72
CA PHE A 72 -1.86 7.21 7.87
C PHE A 72 -2.70 8.21 7.05
N LYS A 73 -2.54 8.16 5.72
CA LYS A 73 -3.19 9.07 4.76
C LYS A 73 -4.26 8.36 3.91
N GLY A 74 -4.74 7.21 4.38
CA GLY A 74 -5.73 6.37 3.69
C GLY A 74 -5.12 5.22 2.90
N ILE A 75 -5.95 4.21 2.62
CA ILE A 75 -5.53 2.92 2.04
C ILE A 75 -4.78 3.11 0.72
N VAL A 76 -5.30 3.93 -0.21
CA VAL A 76 -4.67 4.16 -1.52
C VAL A 76 -3.29 4.80 -1.42
N TYR A 77 -3.08 5.66 -0.43
CA TYR A 77 -1.76 6.23 -0.15
C TYR A 77 -0.81 5.15 0.37
N THR A 78 -1.24 4.42 1.40
CA THR A 78 -0.47 3.34 2.02
C THR A 78 -0.08 2.28 1.01
N GLU A 79 -0.99 1.87 0.11
CA GLU A 79 -0.67 0.93 -0.97
C GLU A 79 0.45 1.42 -1.89
N LYS A 80 0.41 2.70 -2.28
CA LYS A 80 1.44 3.30 -3.14
C LYS A 80 2.76 3.41 -2.40
N LEU A 81 2.72 3.80 -1.13
CA LEU A 81 3.88 3.88 -0.25
C LEU A 81 4.57 2.52 -0.10
N ILE A 82 3.82 1.48 0.30
CA ILE A 82 4.38 0.13 0.48
C ILE A 82 4.94 -0.43 -0.83
N LYS A 83 4.26 -0.22 -1.97
CA LYS A 83 4.77 -0.64 -3.28
C LYS A 83 6.11 0.03 -3.63
N GLU A 84 6.22 1.35 -3.44
CA GLU A 84 7.47 2.07 -3.70
C GLU A 84 8.57 1.69 -2.71
N PHE A 85 8.21 1.54 -1.43
CA PHE A 85 9.12 1.07 -0.38
C PHE A 85 9.70 -0.31 -0.71
N LEU A 86 8.85 -1.30 -1.02
CA LEU A 86 9.28 -2.66 -1.37
C LEU A 86 10.13 -2.70 -2.63
N ARG A 87 9.92 -1.79 -3.59
CA ARG A 87 10.80 -1.63 -4.76
C ARG A 87 12.19 -1.14 -4.38
N ILE A 88 12.30 -0.23 -3.41
CA ILE A 88 13.58 0.30 -2.94
C ILE A 88 14.36 -0.79 -2.21
N VAL A 89 13.71 -1.50 -1.26
CA VAL A 89 14.38 -2.52 -0.44
C VAL A 89 14.61 -3.85 -1.17
N LYS A 90 14.02 -4.07 -2.36
CA LYS A 90 14.33 -5.23 -3.21
C LYS A 90 15.65 -5.11 -3.98
N LYS A 91 16.33 -3.96 -3.99
CA LYS A 91 17.71 -3.85 -4.53
C LYS A 91 18.72 -3.99 -3.38
N PRO A 92 19.70 -4.89 -3.45
CA PRO A 92 20.59 -5.05 -4.61
C PRO A 92 20.88 -6.51 -5.04
N GLU A 93 20.46 -6.90 -6.25
CA GLU A 93 21.13 -7.90 -7.09
C GLU A 93 21.01 -7.40 -8.53
N ASP A 94 22.02 -6.65 -8.99
CA ASP A 94 22.44 -6.44 -10.39
C ASP A 94 23.25 -5.14 -10.47
N SER A 95 24.52 -5.23 -10.03
CA SER A 95 25.75 -4.60 -10.57
C SER A 95 26.80 -4.45 -9.47
#